data_AF-A0A8J6JTA9-F1
#
_entry.id   AF-A0A8J6JTA9-F1
#
_cell.length_a   1.000
_cell.length_b   1.000
_cell.length_c   1.000
_cell.angle_alpha   90.00
_cell.angle_beta   90.00
_cell.angle_gamma   90.00
#
_symmetry.space_group_name_H-M   'P 1'
#
loop_
_entity.id
_entity.type
_entity.pdbx_description
1 polymer ?
#
loop_
_entity_poly.entity_id
_entity_poly.type
_entity_poly.pdbx_seq_one_letter_code
_entity_poly.pdbx_strand_id
1 'polypeptide(L)'
;MLPDQEWSNVYPTASSFRPSSVPLPVRMGYPKKRAAPPDKIGNLELVKIPNFLHLTPLAIKKHCAILREFCTPWPAALVDRDSCTRHFPIELQSMDYVSAGPSLCNPKARAVTLQVKLSSLNLDAHAREKLLKLVGSRYDAKDDILTIRSDRCPVRKQNQDYVMYLLTVLYHESWKTEAWESEKEESDMDQYIWEDSKSQQNVLSTLTRSRGDSTSSQEILESPSVQEYRLAMLNLRNQGETEESISCYKQSVKKLLGVA
;
A
#
# COMPACT_ATOMS: atom_id res chain seq x y z
N MET A 1 -24.69 -5.14 50.68
CA MET A 1 -24.88 -4.51 49.36
C MET A 1 -26.25 -4.93 48.85
N LEU A 2 -27.03 -3.98 48.35
CA LEU A 2 -28.35 -4.27 47.81
C LEU A 2 -28.19 -4.96 46.44
N PRO A 3 -29.00 -5.98 46.09
CA PRO A 3 -28.87 -6.70 44.82
C PRO A 3 -29.06 -5.83 43.57
N ASP A 4 -29.82 -4.75 43.70
CA ASP A 4 -30.22 -3.79 42.66
C ASP A 4 -29.36 -2.51 42.62
N GLN A 5 -28.33 -2.42 43.47
CA GLN A 5 -27.45 -1.25 43.50
C GLN A 5 -26.67 -1.09 42.18
N GLU A 6 -26.35 0.15 41.83
CA GLU A 6 -25.51 0.43 40.66
C GLU A 6 -24.04 0.08 40.91
N TRP A 7 -23.57 -0.98 40.26
CA TRP A 7 -22.19 -1.45 40.38
C TRP A 7 -21.14 -0.41 39.93
N SER A 8 -21.45 0.41 38.92
CA SER A 8 -20.56 1.47 38.42
C SER A 8 -20.18 2.49 39.49
N ASN A 9 -21.03 2.70 40.50
CA ASN A 9 -20.75 3.63 41.60
C ASN A 9 -19.84 2.99 42.66
N VAL A 10 -19.87 1.65 42.77
CA VAL A 10 -19.00 0.89 43.67
C VAL A 10 -17.59 0.74 43.10
N TYR A 11 -17.47 0.56 41.78
CA TYR A 11 -16.21 0.35 41.09
C TYR A 11 -16.10 1.25 39.84
N PRO A 12 -15.89 2.57 40.01
CA PRO A 12 -15.95 3.52 38.91
C PRO A 12 -14.73 3.49 37.98
N THR A 13 -13.55 3.15 38.52
CA THR A 13 -12.27 3.21 37.81
C THR A 13 -11.42 1.96 38.04
N ALA A 14 -10.37 1.81 37.23
CA ALA A 14 -9.39 0.74 37.41
C ALA A 14 -8.78 0.81 38.82
N SER A 15 -8.94 -0.27 39.58
CA SER A 15 -8.37 -0.38 40.92
C SER A 15 -8.03 -1.83 41.24
N SER A 16 -7.20 -2.02 42.26
CA SER A 16 -6.85 -3.35 42.77
C SER A 16 -8.08 -4.05 43.32
N PHE A 17 -8.13 -5.38 43.23
CA PHE A 17 -9.23 -6.16 43.78
C PHE A 17 -9.40 -5.88 45.28
N ARG A 18 -10.59 -5.42 45.68
CA ARG A 18 -10.94 -5.09 47.08
C ARG A 18 -11.96 -6.12 47.61
N PRO A 19 -11.53 -7.11 48.41
CA PRO A 19 -12.41 -8.19 48.89
C PRO A 19 -13.63 -7.69 49.68
N SER A 20 -13.52 -6.55 50.36
CA SER A 20 -14.58 -5.92 51.15
C SER A 20 -15.66 -5.24 50.29
N SER A 21 -15.30 -4.74 49.10
CA SER A 21 -16.21 -4.03 48.20
C SER A 21 -16.87 -4.97 47.19
N VAL A 22 -16.28 -6.14 46.90
CA VAL A 22 -16.81 -7.07 45.91
C VAL A 22 -17.77 -8.07 46.58
N PRO A 23 -19.09 -8.02 46.31
CA PRO A 23 -20.09 -8.86 46.99
C PRO A 23 -20.19 -10.27 46.38
N LEU A 24 -19.12 -10.76 45.76
CA LEU A 24 -19.06 -12.08 45.13
C LEU A 24 -18.18 -13.03 45.95
N PRO A 25 -18.58 -14.29 46.18
CA PRO A 25 -17.78 -15.29 46.88
C PRO A 25 -16.74 -15.94 45.95
N VAL A 26 -15.86 -15.13 45.37
CA VAL A 26 -14.81 -15.58 44.43
C VAL A 26 -13.70 -16.29 45.21
N ARG A 27 -13.24 -17.43 44.70
CA ARG A 27 -12.11 -18.20 45.23
C ARG A 27 -11.07 -18.42 44.15
N MET A 28 -9.79 -18.38 44.49
CA MET A 28 -8.71 -18.56 43.52
C MET A 28 -7.45 -19.11 44.19
N GLY A 29 -6.73 -19.95 43.46
CA GLY A 29 -5.49 -20.60 43.91
C GLY A 29 -5.60 -22.12 43.84
N TYR A 30 -4.47 -22.81 43.78
CA TYR A 30 -4.46 -24.27 43.68
C TYR A 30 -4.97 -24.90 44.98
N PRO A 31 -6.01 -25.76 44.94
CA PRO A 31 -6.55 -26.39 46.14
C PRO A 31 -5.61 -27.48 46.66
N LYS A 32 -5.54 -27.63 47.99
CA LYS A 32 -4.94 -28.82 48.60
C LYS A 32 -5.84 -30.05 48.35
N LYS A 33 -5.28 -31.26 48.46
CA LYS A 33 -6.07 -32.50 48.37
C LYS A 33 -7.26 -32.44 49.32
N ARG A 34 -8.47 -32.68 48.80
CA ARG A 34 -9.74 -32.63 49.54
C ARG A 34 -10.07 -31.26 50.18
N ALA A 35 -9.54 -30.16 49.66
CA ALA A 35 -9.84 -28.80 50.13
C ALA A 35 -10.38 -27.89 49.01
N ALA A 36 -11.14 -26.86 49.38
CA ALA A 36 -11.55 -25.81 48.43
C ALA A 36 -10.40 -24.83 48.14
N PRO A 37 -10.42 -24.12 47.01
CA PRO A 37 -9.49 -23.03 46.76
C PRO A 37 -9.57 -21.94 47.84
N PRO A 38 -8.46 -21.22 48.10
CA PRO A 38 -8.44 -20.10 49.04
C PRO A 38 -9.55 -19.08 48.77
N ASP A 39 -10.11 -18.53 49.83
CA ASP A 39 -11.15 -17.49 49.76
C ASP A 39 -10.57 -16.16 49.24
N LYS A 40 -11.42 -15.16 49.01
CA LYS A 40 -10.99 -13.84 48.51
C LYS A 40 -10.24 -12.98 49.54
N ILE A 41 -10.44 -13.22 50.83
CA ILE A 41 -9.87 -12.39 51.90
C ILE A 41 -8.38 -12.72 52.03
N GLY A 42 -7.51 -11.72 51.84
CA GLY A 42 -6.05 -11.89 51.91
C GLY A 42 -5.43 -12.66 50.74
N ASN A 43 -6.17 -12.86 49.64
CA ASN A 43 -5.70 -13.64 48.50
C ASN A 43 -4.90 -12.80 47.50
N LEU A 44 -3.58 -13.01 47.48
CA LEU A 44 -2.68 -12.26 46.61
C LEU A 44 -2.87 -12.58 45.11
N GLU A 45 -3.32 -13.80 44.76
CA GLU A 45 -3.57 -14.16 43.36
C GLU A 45 -4.68 -13.31 42.75
N LEU A 46 -5.72 -12.98 43.53
CA LEU A 46 -6.79 -12.08 43.07
C LEU A 46 -6.33 -10.63 42.95
N VAL A 47 -5.30 -10.20 43.69
CA VAL A 47 -4.74 -8.84 43.60
C VAL A 47 -3.88 -8.66 42.34
N LYS A 48 -3.18 -9.72 41.92
CA LYS A 48 -2.32 -9.69 40.72
C LYS A 48 -3.11 -9.55 39.42
N ILE A 49 -4.37 -10.01 39.38
CA ILE A 49 -5.17 -9.97 38.17
C ILE A 49 -5.56 -8.52 37.82
N PRO A 50 -5.32 -8.06 36.57
CA PRO A 50 -5.93 -6.84 36.07
C PRO A 50 -7.42 -7.08 35.87
N ASN A 51 -8.22 -6.75 36.89
CA ASN A 51 -9.65 -7.00 36.87
C ASN A 51 -10.40 -5.97 36.00
N PHE A 52 -11.54 -6.40 35.44
CA PHE A 52 -12.41 -5.59 34.59
C PHE A 52 -13.70 -5.18 35.30
N LEU A 53 -13.69 -5.13 36.63
CA LEU A 53 -14.89 -4.84 37.43
C LEU A 53 -15.45 -3.43 37.18
N HIS A 54 -14.63 -2.49 36.71
CA HIS A 54 -15.06 -1.14 36.31
C HIS A 54 -15.59 -1.08 34.86
N LEU A 55 -15.31 -2.09 34.04
CA LEU A 55 -15.71 -2.18 32.63
C LEU A 55 -16.82 -3.21 32.41
N THR A 56 -17.84 -3.18 33.28
CA THR A 56 -19.02 -4.02 33.08
C THR A 56 -19.86 -3.55 31.88
N PRO A 57 -20.64 -4.42 31.23
CA PRO A 57 -21.44 -4.03 30.06
C PRO A 57 -22.40 -2.85 30.32
N LEU A 58 -22.96 -2.75 31.54
CA LEU A 58 -23.82 -1.64 31.94
C LEU A 58 -23.03 -0.32 32.07
N ALA A 59 -21.83 -0.36 32.66
CA ALA A 59 -20.94 0.79 32.74
C ALA A 59 -20.51 1.27 31.33
N ILE A 60 -20.14 0.34 30.45
CA ILE A 60 -19.76 0.66 29.06
C ILE A 60 -20.92 1.33 28.32
N LYS A 61 -22.16 0.83 28.44
CA LYS A 61 -23.33 1.46 27.81
C LYS A 61 -23.54 2.89 28.30
N LYS A 62 -23.41 3.14 29.61
CA LYS A 62 -23.49 4.49 30.19
C LYS A 62 -22.36 5.39 29.68
N HIS A 63 -21.11 4.91 29.69
CA HIS A 63 -19.96 5.67 29.21
C HIS A 63 -20.10 6.02 27.72
N CYS A 64 -20.45 5.06 26.87
CA CYS A 64 -20.64 5.28 25.43
C CYS A 64 -21.83 6.20 25.12
N ALA A 65 -22.88 6.21 25.95
CA ALA A 65 -24.00 7.15 25.77
C ALA A 65 -23.54 8.61 25.96
N ILE A 66 -22.70 8.87 26.97
CA ILE A 66 -22.12 10.20 27.22
C ILE A 66 -21.08 10.54 26.14
N LEU A 67 -20.19 9.60 25.80
CA LEU A 67 -19.13 9.83 24.81
C LEU A 67 -19.66 10.09 23.40
N ARG A 68 -20.91 9.70 23.11
CA ARG A 68 -21.56 9.95 21.82
C ARG A 68 -21.62 11.42 21.45
N GLU A 69 -21.74 12.31 22.44
CA GLU A 69 -21.78 13.77 22.22
C GLU A 69 -20.49 14.31 21.60
N PHE A 70 -19.37 13.61 21.78
CA PHE A 70 -18.06 13.98 21.23
C PHE A 70 -17.80 13.36 19.85
N CYS A 71 -18.64 12.43 19.39
CA CYS A 71 -18.47 11.76 18.11
C CYS A 71 -19.16 12.53 16.99
N THR A 72 -18.54 12.55 15.81
CA THR A 72 -19.14 13.07 14.57
C THR A 72 -19.59 11.93 13.66
N PRO A 73 -20.72 12.05 12.96
CA PRO A 73 -21.16 11.02 12.01
C PRO A 73 -20.16 10.88 10.85
N TRP A 74 -19.96 9.66 10.38
CA TRP A 74 -19.17 9.39 9.17
C TRP A 74 -19.91 9.93 7.92
N PRO A 75 -19.21 10.51 6.92
CA PRO A 75 -19.85 11.01 5.70
C PRO A 75 -20.58 9.91 4.93
N ALA A 76 -21.89 10.07 4.73
CA ALA A 76 -22.74 9.07 4.06
C ALA A 76 -22.38 8.80 2.60
N ALA A 77 -21.66 9.71 1.93
CA ALA A 77 -21.21 9.53 0.55
C ALA A 77 -20.04 8.52 0.42
N LEU A 78 -19.31 8.28 1.52
CA LEU A 78 -18.10 7.46 1.54
C LEU A 78 -18.40 6.06 2.11
N VAL A 79 -19.27 5.31 1.42
CA VAL A 79 -19.62 3.94 1.83
C VAL A 79 -18.56 2.94 1.37
N ASP A 80 -18.06 3.11 0.15
CA ASP A 80 -17.15 2.17 -0.51
C ASP A 80 -15.70 2.64 -0.46
N ARG A 81 -14.76 1.68 -0.43
CA ARG A 81 -13.32 2.00 -0.47
C ARG A 81 -12.92 2.68 -1.79
N ASP A 82 -13.57 2.31 -2.88
CA ASP A 82 -13.28 2.87 -4.19
C ASP A 82 -13.72 4.33 -4.31
N SER A 83 -14.85 4.71 -3.69
CA SER A 83 -15.27 6.11 -3.65
C SER A 83 -14.32 6.94 -2.79
N CYS A 84 -13.84 6.41 -1.66
CA CYS A 84 -12.78 7.05 -0.86
C CYS A 84 -11.51 7.28 -1.69
N THR A 85 -11.04 6.28 -2.43
CA THR A 85 -9.80 6.40 -3.23
C THR A 85 -9.94 7.42 -4.36
N ARG A 86 -11.13 7.54 -4.96
CA ARG A 86 -11.41 8.53 -6.02
C ARG A 86 -11.40 9.97 -5.48
N HIS A 87 -11.99 10.20 -4.32
CA HIS A 87 -12.08 11.54 -3.73
C HIS A 87 -10.82 11.93 -2.94
N PHE A 88 -10.16 10.95 -2.31
CA PHE A 88 -9.00 11.11 -1.45
C PHE A 88 -7.92 10.10 -1.86
N PRO A 89 -7.16 10.39 -2.95
CA PRO A 89 -6.17 9.45 -3.50
C PRO A 89 -4.88 9.33 -2.68
N ILE A 90 -4.66 10.22 -1.71
CA ILE A 90 -3.47 10.27 -0.88
C ILE A 90 -3.78 9.67 0.50
N GLU A 91 -3.06 8.62 0.86
CA GLU A 91 -3.11 8.01 2.20
C GLU A 91 -1.87 8.41 3.00
N LEU A 92 -2.08 8.98 4.19
CA LEU A 92 -1.02 9.29 5.15
C LEU A 92 -1.10 8.33 6.33
N GLN A 93 -0.03 7.58 6.56
CA GLN A 93 0.08 6.63 7.64
C GLN A 93 1.04 7.16 8.71
N SER A 94 0.58 7.12 9.96
CA SER A 94 1.38 7.42 11.15
C SER A 94 1.06 6.44 12.26
N MET A 95 2.03 6.19 13.14
CA MET A 95 1.95 5.16 14.19
C MET A 95 2.16 5.80 15.56
N ASP A 96 1.20 5.62 16.45
CA ASP A 96 1.28 6.07 17.85
C ASP A 96 1.47 4.85 18.77
N TYR A 97 2.38 4.99 19.74
CA TYR A 97 2.77 3.90 20.64
C TYR A 97 2.43 4.28 22.09
N VAL A 98 1.66 3.41 22.76
CA VAL A 98 1.31 3.57 24.17
C VAL A 98 2.04 2.50 24.97
N SER A 99 2.81 2.90 25.98
CA SER A 99 3.60 2.01 26.83
C SER A 99 3.50 2.42 28.30
N ALA A 100 3.60 1.46 29.21
CA ALA A 100 3.63 1.73 30.64
C ALA A 100 5.02 2.23 31.05
N GLY A 101 5.11 3.49 31.50
CA GLY A 101 6.36 4.09 31.95
C GLY A 101 6.24 5.59 32.13
N PRO A 102 7.26 6.23 32.74
CA PRO A 102 7.25 7.68 32.94
C PRO A 102 7.49 8.46 31.64
N SER A 103 8.17 7.88 30.66
CA SER A 103 8.43 8.52 29.37
C SER A 103 7.41 8.11 28.32
N LEU A 104 6.78 9.11 27.71
CA LEU A 104 5.87 8.94 26.58
C LEU A 104 6.59 8.95 25.22
N CYS A 105 7.88 9.30 25.20
CA CYS A 105 8.62 9.50 23.98
C CYS A 105 8.92 8.17 23.28
N ASN A 106 8.50 8.05 22.02
CA ASN A 106 8.90 6.94 21.16
C ASN A 106 9.49 7.48 19.84
N PRO A 107 10.78 7.20 19.54
CA PRO A 107 11.42 7.71 18.33
C PRO A 107 10.78 7.18 17.04
N LYS A 108 10.05 6.06 17.08
CA LYS A 108 9.36 5.49 15.91
C LYS A 108 8.11 6.27 15.50
N ALA A 109 7.51 7.03 16.42
CA ALA A 109 6.27 7.79 16.16
C ALA A 109 6.46 8.98 15.19
N ARG A 110 7.71 9.40 14.94
CA ARG A 110 8.00 10.49 14.01
C ARG A 110 7.88 10.10 12.54
N ALA A 111 7.95 8.80 12.22
CA ALA A 111 7.94 8.32 10.85
C ALA A 111 6.57 8.52 10.21
N VAL A 112 6.55 9.05 8.98
CA VAL A 112 5.35 9.24 8.17
C VAL A 112 5.54 8.54 6.84
N THR A 113 4.51 7.82 6.41
CA THR A 113 4.45 7.18 5.09
C THR A 113 3.29 7.78 4.31
N LEU A 114 3.57 8.26 3.10
CA LEU A 114 2.57 8.67 2.12
C LEU A 114 2.46 7.58 1.06
N GLN A 115 1.24 7.22 0.72
CA GLN A 115 0.92 6.33 -0.38
C GLN A 115 -0.04 7.02 -1.35
N VAL A 116 0.26 6.93 -2.63
CA VAL A 116 -0.57 7.52 -3.70
C VAL A 116 -0.50 6.63 -4.94
N LYS A 117 -1.63 6.45 -5.62
CA LYS A 117 -1.67 5.76 -6.91
C LYS A 117 -1.24 6.70 -8.03
N LEU A 118 -0.34 6.27 -8.92
CA LEU A 118 0.11 7.14 -10.02
C LEU A 118 -1.03 7.45 -10.99
N SER A 119 -1.95 6.51 -11.20
CA SER A 119 -3.18 6.71 -11.99
C SER A 119 -4.10 7.84 -11.49
N SER A 120 -3.96 8.28 -10.24
CA SER A 120 -4.73 9.40 -9.68
C SER A 120 -4.09 10.77 -9.94
N LEU A 121 -2.82 10.78 -10.35
CA LEU A 121 -2.08 11.99 -10.65
C LEU A 121 -2.25 12.35 -12.13
N ASN A 122 -2.31 13.64 -12.43
CA ASN A 122 -2.35 14.12 -13.81
C ASN A 122 -0.93 14.08 -14.41
N LEU A 123 -0.52 12.91 -14.92
CA LEU A 123 0.78 12.69 -15.53
C LEU A 123 0.58 12.29 -16.99
N ASP A 124 1.39 12.85 -17.89
CA ASP A 124 1.52 12.35 -19.26
C ASP A 124 2.46 11.15 -19.31
N ALA A 125 2.64 10.56 -20.51
CA ALA A 125 3.49 9.38 -20.68
C ALA A 125 4.96 9.68 -20.29
N HIS A 126 5.46 10.86 -20.69
CA HIS A 126 6.80 11.33 -20.38
C HIS A 126 7.02 11.51 -18.87
N ALA A 127 6.16 12.28 -18.20
CA ALA A 127 6.27 12.53 -16.78
C ALA A 127 6.10 11.25 -15.97
N ARG A 128 5.22 10.33 -16.40
CA ARG A 128 5.08 9.03 -15.73
C ARG A 128 6.36 8.20 -15.82
N GLU A 129 6.97 8.06 -16.99
CA GLU A 129 8.24 7.35 -17.15
C GLU A 129 9.37 8.01 -16.35
N LYS A 130 9.50 9.33 -16.46
CA LYS A 130 10.52 10.09 -15.73
C LYS A 130 10.34 9.95 -14.22
N LEU A 131 9.11 10.03 -13.73
CA LEU A 131 8.80 9.85 -12.31
C LEU A 131 9.18 8.45 -11.83
N LEU A 132 8.86 7.40 -12.59
CA LEU A 132 9.21 6.01 -12.25
C LEU A 132 10.73 5.82 -12.11
N LYS A 133 11.51 6.43 -13.00
CA LYS A 133 12.99 6.41 -12.91
C LYS A 133 13.50 7.18 -11.68
N LEU A 134 12.90 8.33 -11.35
CA LEU A 134 13.29 9.14 -10.18
C LEU A 134 13.00 8.45 -8.85
N VAL A 135 11.85 7.78 -8.72
CA VAL A 135 11.43 7.16 -7.46
C VAL A 135 12.06 5.79 -7.24
N GLY A 136 12.40 5.07 -8.31
CA GLY A 136 13.07 3.77 -8.28
C GLY A 136 12.32 2.75 -7.41
N SER A 137 13.00 2.20 -6.40
CA SER A 137 12.47 1.17 -5.48
C SER A 137 11.24 1.56 -4.64
N ARG A 138 10.80 2.82 -4.69
CA ARG A 138 9.67 3.34 -3.91
C ARG A 138 8.31 3.08 -4.58
N TYR A 139 8.31 2.69 -5.85
CA TYR A 139 7.11 2.39 -6.61
C TYR A 139 6.91 0.88 -6.75
N ASP A 140 5.69 0.42 -6.51
CA ASP A 140 5.28 -0.95 -6.79
C ASP A 140 4.50 -1.02 -8.11
N ALA A 141 5.04 -1.75 -9.09
CA ALA A 141 4.44 -1.93 -10.40
C ALA A 141 3.17 -2.78 -10.40
N LYS A 142 2.95 -3.62 -9.38
CA LYS A 142 1.76 -4.49 -9.31
C LYS A 142 0.51 -3.72 -8.92
N ASP A 143 0.65 -2.85 -7.91
CA ASP A 143 -0.48 -2.12 -7.32
C ASP A 143 -0.59 -0.67 -7.83
N ASP A 144 0.38 -0.19 -8.63
CA ASP A 144 0.50 1.19 -9.12
C ASP A 144 0.65 2.22 -7.97
N ILE A 145 1.25 1.82 -6.86
CA ILE A 145 1.38 2.63 -5.63
C ILE A 145 2.79 3.17 -5.48
N LEU A 146 2.91 4.50 -5.38
CA LEU A 146 4.11 5.20 -4.94
C LEU A 146 4.10 5.34 -3.42
N THR A 147 5.13 4.81 -2.75
CA THR A 147 5.30 4.89 -1.29
C THR A 147 6.48 5.78 -0.91
N ILE A 148 6.21 6.93 -0.29
CA ILE A 148 7.23 7.85 0.22
C ILE A 148 7.23 7.79 1.75
N ARG A 149 8.33 7.30 2.32
CA ARG A 149 8.54 7.27 3.78
C ARG A 149 9.63 8.26 4.19
N SER A 150 9.37 9.03 5.25
CA SER A 150 10.37 9.89 5.90
C SER A 150 10.36 9.72 7.41
N ASP A 151 11.56 9.67 7.99
CA ASP A 151 11.85 9.64 9.42
C ASP A 151 12.99 10.60 9.81
N ARG A 152 13.33 11.53 8.90
CA ARG A 152 14.48 12.46 9.00
C ARG A 152 14.29 13.51 10.09
N CYS A 153 13.11 14.10 10.17
CA CYS A 153 12.83 15.19 11.10
C CYS A 153 12.41 14.66 12.48
N PRO A 154 12.70 15.37 13.58
CA PRO A 154 12.31 14.95 14.92
C PRO A 154 10.79 14.87 15.13
N VAL A 155 10.03 15.80 14.53
CA VAL A 155 8.58 15.92 14.75
C VAL A 155 7.80 15.34 13.57
N ARG A 156 6.71 14.62 13.88
CA ARG A 156 5.79 14.03 12.88
C ARG A 156 5.30 15.05 11.86
N LYS A 157 4.89 16.23 12.31
CA LYS A 157 4.44 17.34 11.45
C LYS A 157 5.47 17.69 10.38
N GLN A 158 6.74 17.81 10.76
CA GLN A 158 7.82 18.14 9.81
C GLN A 158 8.02 17.02 8.78
N ASN A 159 7.95 15.75 9.19
CA ASN A 159 8.03 14.64 8.24
C ASN A 159 6.80 14.58 7.31
N GLN A 160 5.61 14.93 7.80
CA GLN A 160 4.40 15.04 6.97
C GLN A 160 4.56 16.14 5.92
N ASP A 161 4.97 17.34 6.33
CA ASP A 161 5.22 18.47 5.43
C ASP A 161 6.32 18.12 4.41
N TYR A 162 7.38 17.43 4.84
CA TYR A 162 8.48 17.02 3.98
C TYR A 162 8.08 15.98 2.95
N VAL A 163 7.26 14.99 3.33
CA VAL A 163 6.78 13.96 2.40
C VAL A 163 5.84 14.56 1.36
N MET A 164 4.98 15.51 1.76
CA MET A 164 4.15 16.28 0.82
C MET A 164 5.02 17.11 -0.13
N TYR A 165 6.04 17.80 0.40
CA TYR A 165 7.00 18.54 -0.41
C TYR A 165 7.71 17.64 -1.44
N LEU A 166 8.16 16.45 -1.03
CA LEU A 166 8.81 15.50 -1.95
C LEU A 166 7.86 15.09 -3.08
N LEU A 167 6.59 14.80 -2.77
CA LEU A 167 5.60 14.48 -3.79
C LEU A 167 5.41 15.65 -4.78
N THR A 168 5.34 16.89 -4.28
CA THR A 168 5.20 18.08 -5.12
C THR A 168 6.41 18.31 -6.02
N VAL A 169 7.63 18.18 -5.48
CA VAL A 169 8.87 18.33 -6.27
C VAL A 169 8.98 17.25 -7.33
N LEU A 170 8.74 15.99 -6.96
CA LEU A 170 8.77 14.87 -7.90
C LEU A 170 7.79 15.08 -9.05
N TYR A 171 6.58 15.55 -8.75
CA TYR A 171 5.58 15.88 -9.75
C TYR A 171 6.06 17.02 -10.67
N HIS A 172 6.53 18.15 -10.14
CA HIS A 172 6.98 19.26 -11.00
C HIS A 172 8.24 18.93 -11.82
N GLU A 173 9.18 18.17 -11.25
CA GLU A 173 10.40 17.76 -11.96
C GLU A 173 10.11 16.70 -13.03
N SER A 174 9.07 15.88 -12.85
CA SER A 174 8.67 14.92 -13.89
C SER A 174 8.12 15.60 -15.14
N TRP A 175 7.50 16.77 -15.01
CA TRP A 175 6.96 17.55 -16.14
C TRP A 175 8.01 18.33 -16.93
N LYS A 176 9.18 18.57 -16.36
CA LYS A 176 10.26 19.30 -17.06
C LYS A 176 10.96 18.35 -18.01
N THR A 177 11.28 18.80 -19.22
CA THR A 177 12.12 18.07 -20.17
C THR A 177 13.47 18.78 -20.24
N GLU A 178 14.52 18.10 -19.81
CA GLU A 178 15.89 18.62 -19.85
C GLU A 178 16.60 18.19 -21.15
N ALA A 179 17.64 18.93 -21.55
CA ALA A 179 18.34 18.68 -22.83
C ALA A 179 18.92 17.27 -22.94
N TRP A 180 19.43 16.72 -21.83
CA TRP A 180 20.02 15.38 -21.77
C TRP A 180 19.00 14.25 -21.93
N GLU A 181 17.70 14.52 -21.81
CA GLU A 181 16.67 13.50 -22.03
C GLU A 181 16.56 13.10 -23.51
N SER A 182 17.08 13.94 -24.41
CA SER A 182 17.22 13.59 -25.82
C SER A 182 18.34 12.58 -26.11
N GLU A 183 19.25 12.38 -25.15
CA GLU A 183 20.38 11.43 -25.25
C GLU A 183 20.01 10.03 -24.72
N LYS A 184 18.71 9.76 -24.49
CA LYS A 184 18.19 8.47 -23.97
C LYS A 184 18.51 7.33 -24.92
N GLU A 185 19.25 6.32 -24.45
CA GLU A 185 19.61 5.13 -25.23
C GLU A 185 18.51 4.06 -25.20
N GLU A 186 18.55 3.10 -26.13
CA GLU A 186 17.63 1.95 -26.16
C GLU A 186 17.64 1.14 -24.86
N SER A 187 18.78 1.07 -24.16
CA SER A 187 18.91 0.37 -22.88
C SER A 187 18.17 1.03 -21.73
N ASP A 188 17.88 2.33 -21.84
CA ASP A 188 17.20 3.10 -20.79
C ASP A 188 15.68 3.02 -20.91
N MET A 189 15.17 2.55 -22.04
CA MET A 189 13.75 2.40 -22.31
C MET A 189 13.14 1.29 -21.45
N ASP A 190 12.05 1.60 -20.75
CA ASP A 190 11.31 0.63 -19.93
C ASP A 190 10.50 -0.35 -20.78
N GLN A 191 10.15 0.05 -21.99
CA GLN A 191 9.41 -0.76 -22.94
C GLN A 191 10.20 -0.86 -24.24
N TYR A 192 10.15 -2.03 -24.85
CA TYR A 192 10.67 -2.23 -26.18
C TYR A 192 9.79 -1.50 -27.19
N ILE A 193 10.41 -0.57 -27.91
CA ILE A 193 9.83 0.17 -29.03
C ILE A 193 10.31 -0.50 -30.31
N TRP A 194 9.41 -0.74 -31.26
CA TRP A 194 9.73 -1.45 -32.50
C TRP A 194 10.39 -0.51 -33.52
N GLU A 195 9.94 0.72 -33.53
CA GLU A 195 10.42 1.80 -34.38
C GLU A 195 11.93 2.02 -34.18
N ASP A 196 12.67 2.09 -35.29
CA ASP A 196 14.14 2.24 -35.38
C ASP A 196 14.97 1.13 -34.73
N SER A 197 14.32 0.08 -34.22
CA SER A 197 14.99 -1.04 -33.56
C SER A 197 15.80 -1.91 -34.53
N LYS A 198 16.81 -2.61 -33.99
CA LYS A 198 17.60 -3.63 -34.72
C LYS A 198 16.72 -4.68 -35.39
N SER A 199 15.61 -5.04 -34.77
CA SER A 199 14.68 -6.02 -35.32
C SER A 199 14.00 -5.50 -36.59
N GLN A 200 13.63 -4.22 -36.63
CA GLN A 200 13.08 -3.58 -37.83
C GLN A 200 14.11 -3.55 -38.96
N GLN A 201 15.35 -3.17 -38.65
CA GLN A 201 16.45 -3.17 -39.63
C GLN A 201 16.73 -4.57 -40.20
N ASN A 202 16.67 -5.60 -39.36
CA ASN A 202 16.84 -6.99 -39.77
C ASN A 202 15.70 -7.49 -40.67
N VAL A 203 14.46 -7.13 -40.37
CA VAL A 203 13.30 -7.48 -41.21
C VAL A 203 13.39 -6.80 -42.57
N LEU A 204 13.67 -5.49 -42.58
CA LEU A 204 13.83 -4.74 -43.81
C LEU A 204 14.95 -5.33 -44.69
N SER A 205 16.15 -5.54 -44.14
CA SER A 205 17.26 -6.15 -44.88
C SER A 205 16.94 -7.55 -45.41
N THR A 206 16.21 -8.36 -44.64
CA THR A 206 15.83 -9.72 -45.06
C THR A 206 14.79 -9.70 -46.20
N LEU A 207 13.77 -8.85 -46.10
CA LEU A 207 12.70 -8.76 -47.09
C LEU A 207 13.15 -8.08 -48.37
N THR A 208 13.99 -7.05 -48.30
CA THR A 208 14.63 -6.43 -49.48
C THR A 208 15.47 -7.46 -50.22
N ARG A 209 16.23 -8.31 -49.51
CA ARG A 209 17.00 -9.40 -50.13
C ARG A 209 16.11 -10.46 -50.81
N SER A 210 14.91 -10.69 -50.29
CA SER A 210 13.98 -11.68 -50.84
C SER A 210 13.11 -11.15 -51.99
N ARG A 211 12.78 -9.86 -52.01
CA ARG A 211 11.85 -9.24 -52.98
C ARG A 211 12.54 -8.39 -54.05
N GLY A 212 13.82 -8.07 -53.87
CA GLY A 212 14.59 -7.18 -54.77
C GLY A 212 14.42 -5.69 -54.44
N ASP A 213 15.31 -4.86 -54.99
CA ASP A 213 15.45 -3.41 -54.71
C ASP A 213 14.25 -2.53 -55.15
N SER A 214 13.21 -3.12 -55.76
CA SER A 214 12.08 -2.37 -56.34
C SER A 214 10.97 -2.00 -55.36
N THR A 215 11.02 -2.48 -54.11
CA THR A 215 9.94 -2.25 -53.13
C THR A 215 10.33 -1.17 -52.14
N SER A 216 9.45 -0.18 -51.93
CA SER A 216 9.71 0.91 -50.97
C SER A 216 9.68 0.38 -49.52
N SER A 217 10.55 0.91 -48.65
CA SER A 217 10.61 0.48 -47.24
C SER A 217 9.28 0.67 -46.49
N GLN A 218 8.46 1.64 -46.92
CA GLN A 218 7.15 1.93 -46.34
C GLN A 218 6.12 0.84 -46.68
N GLU A 219 6.07 0.38 -47.93
CA GLU A 219 5.17 -0.72 -48.34
C GLU A 219 5.49 -2.04 -47.63
N ILE A 220 6.77 -2.28 -47.32
CA ILE A 220 7.19 -3.47 -46.58
C ILE A 220 6.67 -3.41 -45.13
N LEU A 221 6.78 -2.26 -44.48
CA LEU A 221 6.33 -2.05 -43.09
C LEU A 221 4.81 -2.10 -42.96
N GLU A 222 4.08 -1.66 -43.98
CA GLU A 222 2.62 -1.70 -44.01
C GLU A 222 2.05 -3.10 -44.28
N SER A 223 2.87 -4.04 -44.73
CA SER A 223 2.41 -5.40 -45.02
C SER A 223 1.87 -6.11 -43.77
N PRO A 224 0.75 -6.86 -43.88
CA PRO A 224 0.08 -7.47 -42.73
C PRO A 224 0.98 -8.49 -42.02
N SER A 225 1.83 -9.19 -42.76
CA SER A 225 2.79 -10.14 -42.21
C SER A 225 3.84 -9.48 -41.30
N VAL A 226 4.27 -8.25 -41.63
CA VAL A 226 5.22 -7.49 -40.81
C VAL A 226 4.54 -6.90 -39.58
N GLN A 227 3.27 -6.49 -39.70
CA GLN A 227 2.48 -6.03 -38.55
C GLN A 227 2.22 -7.15 -37.53
N GLU A 228 1.88 -8.36 -37.98
CA GLU A 228 1.76 -9.54 -37.11
C GLU A 228 3.08 -9.84 -36.37
N TYR A 229 4.20 -9.73 -37.09
CA TYR A 229 5.53 -9.92 -36.50
C TYR A 229 5.88 -8.82 -35.48
N ARG A 230 5.59 -7.55 -35.78
CA ARG A 230 5.75 -6.42 -34.86
C ARG A 230 4.98 -6.65 -33.56
N LEU A 231 3.70 -7.03 -33.65
CA LEU A 231 2.87 -7.30 -32.48
C LEU A 231 3.41 -8.48 -31.66
N ALA A 232 3.83 -9.56 -32.33
CA ALA A 232 4.43 -10.70 -31.65
C ALA A 232 5.73 -10.32 -30.91
N MET A 233 6.57 -9.49 -31.53
CA MET A 233 7.81 -8.99 -30.92
C MET A 233 7.56 -8.06 -29.73
N LEU A 234 6.60 -7.15 -29.83
CA LEU A 234 6.20 -6.27 -28.73
C LEU A 234 5.69 -7.09 -27.54
N ASN A 235 4.83 -8.06 -27.77
CA ASN A 235 4.32 -8.93 -26.72
C ASN A 235 5.45 -9.74 -26.06
N LEU A 236 6.33 -10.35 -26.88
CA LEU A 236 7.46 -11.15 -26.38
C LEU A 236 8.40 -10.33 -25.50
N ARG A 237 8.72 -9.09 -25.89
CA ARG A 237 9.65 -8.24 -25.15
C ARG A 237 9.02 -7.56 -23.93
N ASN A 238 7.78 -7.09 -24.02
CA ASN A 238 7.16 -6.28 -22.98
C ASN A 238 6.34 -7.10 -21.96
N GLN A 239 5.65 -8.16 -22.40
CA GLN A 239 4.84 -9.01 -21.51
C GLN A 239 5.62 -10.21 -20.95
N GLY A 240 6.81 -10.46 -21.50
CA GLY A 240 7.71 -11.53 -21.10
C GLY A 240 7.60 -12.79 -21.97
N GLU A 241 8.52 -13.72 -21.73
CA GLU A 241 8.65 -14.96 -22.51
C GLU A 241 7.70 -16.05 -21.97
N THR A 242 6.50 -16.13 -22.53
CA THR A 242 5.54 -17.24 -22.32
C THR A 242 5.54 -18.20 -23.51
N GLU A 243 5.14 -19.45 -23.31
CA GLU A 243 5.03 -20.44 -24.41
C GLU A 243 4.15 -19.93 -25.56
N GLU A 244 3.05 -19.26 -25.21
CA GLU A 244 2.14 -18.63 -26.16
C GLU A 244 2.86 -17.52 -26.96
N SER A 245 3.59 -16.62 -26.30
CA SER A 245 4.32 -15.53 -26.96
C SER A 245 5.38 -16.05 -27.94
N ILE A 246 6.09 -17.12 -27.58
CA ILE A 246 7.10 -17.77 -28.42
C ILE A 246 6.43 -18.46 -29.62
N SER A 247 5.28 -19.10 -29.39
CA SER A 247 4.52 -19.76 -30.46
C SER A 247 3.99 -18.75 -31.49
N CYS A 248 3.47 -17.61 -31.03
CA CYS A 248 3.00 -16.51 -31.87
C CYS A 248 4.14 -15.89 -32.67
N TYR A 249 5.30 -15.66 -32.04
CA TYR A 249 6.51 -15.20 -32.71
C TYR A 249 6.98 -16.19 -33.79
N LYS A 250 7.01 -17.50 -33.49
CA LYS A 250 7.37 -18.54 -34.45
C LYS A 250 6.43 -18.54 -35.67
N GLN A 251 5.12 -18.44 -35.44
CA GLN A 251 4.14 -18.42 -36.53
C GLN A 251 4.26 -17.16 -37.39
N SER A 252 4.47 -15.99 -36.79
CA SER A 252 4.63 -14.74 -37.53
C SER A 252 5.91 -14.75 -38.38
N VAL A 253 7.03 -15.27 -37.87
CA VAL A 253 8.27 -15.44 -38.64
C VAL A 253 8.09 -16.43 -39.80
N LYS A 254 7.39 -17.55 -39.59
CA LYS A 254 7.08 -18.52 -40.65
C LYS A 254 6.32 -17.88 -41.80
N LYS A 255 5.27 -17.12 -41.48
CA LYS A 255 4.50 -16.36 -42.47
C LYS A 255 5.36 -15.31 -43.18
N LEU A 256 6.23 -14.62 -42.45
CA LEU A 256 7.10 -13.58 -43.00
C LEU A 256 8.12 -14.12 -44.01
N LEU A 257 8.65 -15.33 -43.76
CA LEU A 257 9.63 -15.99 -44.63
C LEU A 257 9.02 -16.93 -45.68
N GLY A 258 7.69 -17.14 -45.67
CA GLY A 258 7.01 -18.07 -46.57
C GLY A 258 7.32 -19.55 -46.31
N VAL A 259 7.70 -19.90 -45.08
CA VAL A 259 8.04 -21.27 -44.68
C VAL A 259 6.84 -21.92 -43.98
N ALA A 260 6.29 -22.98 -44.57
CA ALA A 260 5.18 -23.76 -43.99
C ALA A 260 5.57 -24.45 -42.67
#